data_AF-A0A965J6A4-F1
#
_entry.id   AF-A0A965J6A4-F1
#
_cell.length_a   1.000
_cell.length_b   1.000
_cell.length_c   1.000
_cell.angle_alpha   90.00
_cell.angle_beta   90.00
_cell.angle_gamma   90.00
#
_symmetry.space_group_name_H-M   'P 1'
#
loop_
_entity.id
_entity.type
_entity.pdbx_description
1 polymer ?
#
loop_
_entity_poly.entity_id
_entity_poly.type
_entity_poly.pdbx_seq_one_letter_code
_entity_poly.pdbx_strand_id
1 'polypeptide(L)'
;LNAGFQDPIANYDAYYWEVKRIHQFNGEVIDKSYERPSGGYIRDKYWNGTFRNLNYGNPLKRKDTTHLEEYRRYFREGDQVVVRFSKMEYEVYEFFRTRREQIENQGSPFASPLNVKSNLVGNAVGIWAGFSPSYDTIVCQP
;
A
#
# COMPACT_ATOMS: atom_id res chain seq x y z
N LEU A 1 6.66 -13.08 -1.70
CA LEU A 1 7.31 -11.77 -1.92
C LEU A 1 8.16 -11.47 -0.68
N ASN A 2 9.46 -11.77 -0.72
CA ASN A 2 10.38 -11.47 0.38
C ASN A 2 11.20 -10.23 0.02
N ALA A 3 10.76 -9.06 0.47
CA ALA A 3 11.55 -7.84 0.47
C ALA A 3 12.29 -7.74 1.81
N GLY A 4 13.61 -7.53 1.77
CA GLY A 4 14.50 -7.56 2.94
C GLY A 4 14.46 -6.28 3.78
N PHE A 5 13.31 -5.95 4.34
CA PHE A 5 13.15 -4.80 5.25
C PHE A 5 13.34 -5.26 6.70
N GLN A 6 14.36 -4.75 7.40
CA GLN A 6 14.57 -4.98 8.83
C GLN A 6 13.93 -3.83 9.63
N ASP A 7 12.94 -4.17 10.45
CA ASP A 7 12.23 -3.26 11.34
C ASP A 7 12.87 -3.26 12.74
N PRO A 8 13.26 -2.10 13.32
CA PRO A 8 13.66 -2.04 14.74
C PRO A 8 12.50 -2.43 15.67
N ILE A 9 12.81 -3.03 16.82
CA ILE A 9 11.80 -3.40 17.84
C ILE A 9 11.24 -2.12 18.46
N ALA A 10 10.23 -1.54 17.82
CA ALA A 10 9.48 -0.40 18.31
C ALA A 10 7.99 -0.75 18.29
N ASN A 11 7.36 -0.63 19.45
CA ASN A 11 5.91 -0.69 19.53
C ASN A 11 5.38 0.50 18.71
N TYR A 12 4.47 0.28 17.77
CA TYR A 12 3.69 1.30 17.04
C TYR A 12 4.21 1.82 15.69
N ASP A 13 5.22 1.19 15.07
CA ASP A 13 5.59 1.60 13.70
C ASP A 13 4.46 1.31 12.70
N ALA A 14 4.29 2.24 11.76
CA ALA A 14 3.31 2.16 10.69
C ALA A 14 3.98 2.37 9.33
N TYR A 15 3.44 1.67 8.33
CA TYR A 15 4.06 1.51 7.02
C TYR A 15 3.09 1.72 5.87
N TYR A 16 3.52 2.52 4.92
CA TYR A 16 2.81 2.84 3.70
C TYR A 16 3.58 2.24 2.53
N TRP A 17 2.95 1.40 1.73
CA TRP A 17 3.63 0.79 0.60
C TRP A 17 2.86 0.88 -0.70
N GLU A 18 3.62 1.01 -1.78
CA GLU A 18 3.15 1.14 -3.14
C GLU A 18 4.05 0.37 -4.09
N VAL A 19 3.54 0.11 -5.29
CA VAL A 19 4.24 -0.64 -6.32
C VAL A 19 4.16 0.07 -7.67
N LYS A 20 5.18 -0.15 -8.50
CA LYS A 20 5.25 0.34 -9.87
C LYS A 20 6.02 -0.65 -10.74
N ARG A 21 5.50 -1.05 -11.90
CA ARG A 21 6.32 -1.80 -12.87
C ARG A 21 7.24 -0.84 -13.62
N ILE A 22 8.50 -1.23 -13.76
CA ILE A 22 9.55 -0.40 -14.39
C ILE A 22 10.02 -0.95 -15.74
N HIS A 23 9.61 -2.15 -16.11
CA HIS A 23 9.93 -2.72 -17.42
C HIS A 23 9.06 -2.09 -18.52
N GLN A 24 9.56 -2.19 -19.75
CA GLN A 24 8.88 -1.68 -20.93
C GLN A 24 8.08 -2.80 -21.61
N PHE A 25 6.97 -2.42 -22.24
CA PHE A 25 6.20 -3.28 -23.13
C PHE A 25 5.94 -2.51 -24.43
N ASN A 26 6.31 -3.09 -25.58
CA ASN A 26 6.22 -2.44 -26.89
C ASN A 26 6.91 -1.07 -26.97
N GLY A 27 8.02 -0.88 -26.25
CA GLY A 27 8.78 0.38 -26.23
C GLY A 27 8.20 1.47 -25.32
N GLU A 28 7.08 1.21 -24.64
CA GLU A 28 6.49 2.15 -23.67
C GLU A 28 6.69 1.67 -22.23
N VAL A 29 6.81 2.63 -21.30
CA VAL A 29 6.78 2.36 -19.86
C VAL A 29 5.37 1.91 -19.48
N ILE A 30 5.27 0.76 -18.82
CA ILE A 30 3.98 0.15 -18.48
C ILE A 30 3.19 1.00 -17.50
N ASP A 31 3.83 1.45 -16.41
CA ASP A 31 3.19 2.27 -15.39
C ASP A 31 3.91 3.61 -15.23
N LYS A 32 3.14 4.71 -15.22
CA LYS A 32 3.68 6.06 -15.04
C LYS A 32 3.79 6.43 -13.55
N SER A 33 2.79 6.05 -12.76
CA SER A 33 2.67 6.30 -11.32
C SER A 33 2.95 5.05 -10.49
N TYR A 34 3.26 5.28 -9.20
CA TYR A 34 3.11 4.25 -8.18
C TYR A 34 1.63 4.08 -7.87
N GLU A 35 1.20 2.84 -7.66
CA GLU A 35 -0.16 2.53 -7.23
C GLU A 35 -0.14 1.85 -5.87
N ARG A 36 -1.13 2.22 -5.06
CA ARG A 36 -1.29 1.70 -3.72
C ARG A 36 -2.19 0.45 -3.73
N PRO A 37 -1.71 -0.69 -3.21
CA PRO A 37 -2.52 -1.88 -2.92
C PRO A 37 -3.68 -1.60 -1.96
N SER A 38 -4.70 -2.46 -1.96
CA SER A 38 -5.85 -2.30 -1.05
C SER A 38 -5.42 -2.27 0.42
N GLY A 39 -4.39 -3.03 0.82
CA GLY A 39 -3.78 -2.98 2.15
C GLY A 39 -2.50 -2.14 2.22
N GLY A 40 -2.43 -1.05 1.44
CA GLY A 40 -1.22 -0.20 1.37
C GLY A 40 -0.82 0.50 2.67
N TYR A 41 -1.75 0.70 3.61
CA TYR A 41 -1.45 1.22 4.95
C TYR A 41 -1.48 0.07 5.96
N ILE A 42 -0.35 -0.19 6.59
CA ILE A 42 -0.15 -1.30 7.53
C ILE A 42 0.39 -0.73 8.83
N ARG A 43 -0.01 -1.34 9.94
CA ARG A 43 0.57 -1.08 11.25
C ARG A 43 1.29 -2.33 11.71
N ASP A 44 2.49 -2.20 12.26
CA ASP A 44 3.10 -3.29 13.00
C ASP A 44 2.44 -3.40 14.38
N LYS A 45 1.35 -4.18 14.45
CA LYS A 45 0.73 -4.60 15.71
C LYS A 45 1.01 -6.08 16.02
N TYR A 46 1.30 -6.87 14.99
CA TYR A 46 1.33 -8.33 15.08
C TYR A 46 2.62 -8.95 14.53
N TRP A 47 3.54 -8.16 13.98
CA TRP A 47 4.68 -8.67 13.21
C TRP A 47 6.01 -8.54 13.96
N ASN A 48 6.19 -7.61 14.90
CA ASN A 48 7.32 -7.54 15.85
C ASN A 48 8.67 -7.96 15.22
N GLY A 49 9.03 -7.35 14.08
CA GLY A 49 10.26 -7.66 13.35
C GLY A 49 10.23 -8.85 12.37
N THR A 50 9.09 -9.51 12.17
CA THR A 50 8.89 -10.58 11.17
C THR A 50 7.93 -10.15 10.07
N PHE A 51 8.46 -9.49 9.03
CA PHE A 51 7.69 -9.13 7.85
C PHE A 51 7.35 -10.40 7.03
N ARG A 52 6.17 -10.99 7.25
CA ARG A 52 5.71 -12.14 6.45
C ARG A 52 4.83 -11.69 5.29
N ASN A 53 5.31 -12.00 4.08
CA ASN A 53 4.64 -12.00 2.78
C ASN A 53 3.46 -11.03 2.60
N LEU A 54 3.73 -9.92 1.92
CA LEU A 54 2.71 -9.05 1.32
C LEU A 54 1.95 -9.81 0.21
N ASN A 55 0.98 -10.64 0.57
CA ASN A 55 0.09 -11.34 -0.36
C ASN A 55 -1.05 -10.42 -0.81
N TYR A 56 -0.72 -9.19 -1.22
CA TYR A 56 -1.70 -8.26 -1.73
C TYR A 56 -1.73 -8.33 -3.24
N GLY A 57 -2.94 -8.38 -3.80
CA GLY A 57 -3.15 -8.38 -5.24
C GLY A 57 -2.53 -7.14 -5.90
N ASN A 58 -2.03 -7.34 -7.10
CA ASN A 58 -1.48 -6.30 -7.97
C ASN A 58 -2.53 -5.17 -8.16
N PRO A 59 -2.26 -3.94 -7.67
CA PRO A 59 -3.17 -2.81 -7.86
C PRO A 59 -3.08 -2.20 -9.25
N LEU A 60 -2.03 -2.53 -10.01
CA LEU A 60 -1.72 -1.91 -11.28
C LEU A 60 -2.65 -2.50 -12.35
N LYS A 61 -3.42 -1.62 -13.00
CA LYS A 61 -4.27 -2.03 -14.12
C LYS A 61 -3.38 -2.47 -15.28
N ARG A 62 -3.58 -3.69 -15.78
CA ARG A 62 -2.95 -4.14 -17.03
C ARG A 62 -3.89 -3.77 -18.18
N LYS A 63 -3.36 -3.08 -19.19
CA LYS A 63 -4.09 -2.80 -20.45
C LYS A 63 -3.96 -3.92 -21.49
N ASP A 64 -3.10 -4.89 -21.20
CA ASP A 64 -2.81 -6.01 -22.07
C ASP A 64 -3.86 -7.12 -21.91
N THR A 65 -4.44 -7.53 -23.03
CA THR A 65 -5.49 -8.56 -23.13
C THR A 65 -4.96 -9.99 -23.07
N THR A 66 -3.64 -10.19 -23.18
CA THR A 66 -3.01 -11.53 -23.11
C THR A 66 -2.94 -12.10 -21.70
N HIS A 67 -3.30 -11.32 -20.66
CA HIS A 67 -3.30 -11.83 -19.29
C HIS A 67 -4.57 -12.64 -19.08
N LEU A 68 -4.41 -13.92 -18.73
CA LEU A 68 -5.54 -14.74 -18.34
C LEU A 68 -6.30 -14.06 -17.20
N GLU A 69 -7.63 -14.11 -17.28
CA GLU A 69 -8.51 -13.42 -16.33
C GLU A 69 -8.29 -13.91 -14.89
N GLU A 70 -7.99 -15.21 -14.72
CA GLU A 70 -7.64 -15.83 -13.44
C GLU A 70 -6.41 -15.18 -12.77
N TYR A 71 -5.48 -14.63 -13.56
CA TYR A 71 -4.28 -13.96 -13.06
C TYR A 71 -4.39 -12.43 -13.05
N ARG A 72 -5.56 -11.83 -13.34
CA ARG A 72 -5.72 -10.37 -13.49
C ARG A 72 -5.17 -9.55 -12.31
N ARG A 73 -5.18 -10.09 -11.09
CA ARG A 73 -4.69 -9.44 -9.87
C ARG A 73 -3.30 -9.92 -9.43
N TYR A 74 -2.54 -10.59 -10.30
CA TYR A 74 -1.19 -11.05 -10.03
C TYR A 74 -0.18 -10.31 -10.91
N PHE A 75 1.09 -10.40 -10.53
CA PHE A 75 2.20 -10.02 -11.41
C PHE A 75 2.49 -11.18 -12.35
N ARG A 76 2.98 -10.88 -13.56
CA ARG A 76 3.48 -11.91 -14.46
C ARG A 76 4.92 -12.25 -14.12
N GLU A 77 5.31 -13.46 -14.47
CA GLU A 77 6.71 -13.84 -14.53
C GLU A 77 7.48 -12.85 -15.42
N GLY A 78 8.64 -12.41 -14.94
CA GLY A 78 9.47 -11.41 -15.60
C GLY A 78 9.06 -9.96 -15.36
N ASP A 79 7.90 -9.68 -14.73
CA ASP A 79 7.54 -8.31 -14.36
C ASP A 79 8.60 -7.78 -13.37
N GLN A 80 9.27 -6.68 -13.73
CA GLN A 80 10.15 -5.94 -12.82
C GLN A 80 9.32 -4.88 -12.09
N VAL A 81 9.25 -4.99 -10.76
CA VAL A 81 8.40 -4.19 -9.88
C VAL A 81 9.26 -3.47 -8.85
N VAL A 82 9.15 -2.15 -8.80
CA VAL A 82 9.70 -1.36 -7.70
C VAL A 82 8.66 -1.26 -6.61
N VAL A 83 9.04 -1.67 -5.41
CA VAL A 83 8.27 -1.48 -4.19
C VAL A 83 8.81 -0.24 -3.48
N ARG A 84 7.93 0.75 -3.26
CA ARG A 84 8.21 1.89 -2.39
C ARG A 84 7.59 1.59 -1.03
N PHE A 85 8.41 1.45 0.00
CA PHE A 85 7.99 1.15 1.37
C PHE A 85 8.37 2.33 2.27
N SER A 86 7.39 3.04 2.80
CA SER A 86 7.58 4.28 3.54
C SER A 86 7.17 4.11 5.00
N LYS A 87 8.07 4.46 5.91
CA LYS A 87 7.70 4.58 7.34
C LYS A 87 6.83 5.82 7.53
N MET A 88 5.82 5.72 8.40
CA MET A 88 4.93 6.82 8.80
C MET A 88 4.62 6.75 10.29
N GLU A 89 4.12 7.87 10.83
CA GLU A 89 3.68 7.97 12.23
C GLU A 89 2.32 7.29 12.45
N TYR A 90 2.05 6.91 13.71
CA TYR A 90 0.82 6.22 14.06
C TYR A 90 -0.43 7.09 13.84
N GLU A 91 -0.38 8.39 14.12
CA GLU A 91 -1.51 9.29 13.86
C GLU A 91 -1.88 9.36 12.37
N VAL A 92 -0.89 9.34 11.49
CA VAL A 92 -1.07 9.32 10.04
C VAL A 92 -1.77 8.03 9.60
N TYR A 93 -1.32 6.89 10.11
CA TYR A 93 -1.98 5.60 9.86
C TYR A 93 -3.43 5.60 10.33
N GLU A 94 -3.70 6.10 11.53
CA GLU A 94 -5.05 6.16 12.10
C GLU A 94 -6.00 7.04 11.28
N PHE A 95 -5.52 8.17 10.73
CA PHE A 95 -6.29 8.98 9.79
C PHE A 95 -6.70 8.16 8.56
N PHE A 96 -5.75 7.50 7.89
CA PHE A 96 -6.06 6.73 6.67
C PHE A 96 -6.91 5.50 6.93
N ARG A 97 -6.73 4.83 8.07
CA ARG A 97 -7.57 3.71 8.52
C ARG A 97 -9.01 4.16 8.76
N THR A 98 -9.22 5.18 9.58
CA THR A 98 -10.58 5.68 9.90
C THR A 98 -11.28 6.30 8.68
N ARG A 99 -10.53 6.97 7.80
CA ARG A 99 -11.05 7.44 6.51
C ARG A 99 -11.52 6.29 5.62
N ARG A 100 -10.74 5.21 5.53
CA ARG A 100 -11.13 4.02 4.76
C ARG A 100 -12.40 3.40 5.32
N GLU A 101 -12.45 3.20 6.65
CA GLU A 101 -13.62 2.64 7.32
C GLU A 101 -14.87 3.51 7.09
N GLN A 102 -14.73 4.84 7.09
CA GLN A 102 -15.82 5.76 6.77
C GLN A 102 -16.31 5.56 5.33
N ILE A 103 -15.41 5.41 4.35
CA ILE A 103 -15.77 5.18 2.93
C ILE A 103 -16.42 3.81 2.76
N GLU A 104 -15.91 2.75 3.40
CA GLU A 104 -16.46 1.40 3.29
C GLU A 104 -17.83 1.27 3.96
N ASN A 105 -18.07 2.04 5.02
CA ASN A 105 -19.37 2.12 5.69
C ASN A 105 -20.31 3.14 5.04
N GLN A 106 -19.88 3.86 4.01
CA GLN A 106 -20.68 4.88 3.35
C GLN A 106 -21.89 4.23 2.66
N GLY A 107 -23.09 4.58 3.11
CA GLY A 107 -24.35 4.05 2.57
C GLY A 107 -24.94 2.88 3.36
N SER A 108 -24.29 2.40 4.42
CA SER A 108 -24.92 1.45 5.35
C SER A 108 -25.77 2.20 6.38
N PRO A 109 -27.10 1.97 6.45
CA PRO A 109 -27.97 2.62 7.44
C PRO A 109 -27.74 2.11 8.87
N PHE A 110 -26.94 1.05 9.06
CA PHE A 110 -26.57 0.49 10.36
C PHE A 110 -25.13 0.79 10.77
N ALA A 111 -24.36 1.45 9.91
CA ALA A 111 -23.00 1.83 10.27
C ALA A 111 -23.00 2.97 11.28
N SER A 112 -22.21 2.83 12.34
CA SER A 112 -21.98 3.94 13.26
C SER A 112 -21.24 5.07 12.55
N PRO A 113 -21.64 6.35 12.74
CA PRO A 113 -20.92 7.48 12.16
C PRO A 113 -19.48 7.47 12.68
N LEU A 114 -18.55 7.32 11.73
CA LEU A 114 -17.11 7.23 12.01
C LEU A 114 -16.48 8.58 11.69
N ASN A 115 -15.97 9.27 12.71
CA ASN A 115 -15.21 10.49 12.53
C ASN A 115 -13.77 10.14 12.14
N VAL A 116 -13.31 10.72 11.03
CA VAL A 116 -11.91 10.60 10.60
C VAL A 116 -11.03 11.34 11.61
N LYS A 117 -10.06 10.64 12.18
CA LYS A 117 -9.11 11.22 13.15
C LYS A 117 -8.18 12.19 12.43
N SER A 118 -8.04 13.42 12.91
CA SER A 118 -7.15 14.47 12.37
C SER A 118 -6.00 14.73 13.36
N ASN A 119 -4.81 15.07 12.86
CA ASN A 119 -3.68 15.53 13.70
C ASN A 119 -3.51 17.07 13.66
N LEU A 120 -4.43 17.79 13.04
CA LEU A 120 -4.40 19.24 12.95
C LEU A 120 -5.13 19.89 14.15
N VAL A 121 -4.56 20.97 14.67
CA VAL A 121 -5.15 21.74 15.78
C VAL A 121 -6.14 22.78 15.23
N GLY A 122 -7.26 23.01 15.94
CA GLY A 122 -8.19 24.10 15.64
C GLY A 122 -9.39 23.73 14.76
N ASN A 123 -10.03 22.58 14.98
CA ASN A 123 -11.20 22.10 14.22
C ASN A 123 -10.95 21.93 12.70
N ALA A 124 -9.69 21.79 12.29
CA ALA A 124 -9.34 21.52 10.90
C ALA A 124 -9.51 20.03 10.54
N VAL A 125 -10.07 19.79 9.36
CA VAL A 125 -10.20 18.44 8.79
C VAL A 125 -9.03 18.21 7.85
N GLY A 126 -8.18 17.23 8.16
CA GLY A 126 -7.05 16.88 7.33
C GLY A 126 -6.01 16.05 8.07
N ILE A 127 -4.86 15.89 7.43
CA ILE A 127 -3.69 15.26 8.01
C ILE A 127 -2.45 16.00 7.53
N TRP A 128 -1.55 16.30 8.45
CA TRP A 128 -0.16 16.60 8.11
C TRP A 128 0.64 15.32 8.24
N ALA A 129 1.29 14.87 7.16
CA ALA A 129 1.94 13.57 7.12
C ALA A 129 3.32 13.65 6.48
N GLY A 130 4.33 13.16 7.20
CA GLY A 130 5.65 12.84 6.66
C GLY A 130 5.75 11.36 6.31
N PHE A 131 6.38 11.06 5.18
CA PHE A 131 6.69 9.68 4.77
C PHE A 131 8.19 9.57 4.52
N SER A 132 8.81 8.51 5.04
CA SER A 132 10.23 8.21 4.80
C SER A 132 10.36 7.00 3.87
N PRO A 133 10.48 7.20 2.55
CA PRO A 133 10.45 6.12 1.58
C PRO A 133 11.79 5.37 1.51
N SER A 134 11.67 4.04 1.47
CA SER A 134 12.71 3.10 1.06
C SER A 134 12.27 2.40 -0.23
N TYR A 135 13.21 2.06 -1.09
CA TYR A 135 12.94 1.48 -2.40
C TYR A 135 13.61 0.14 -2.52
N ASP A 136 12.86 -0.85 -3.02
CA ASP A 136 13.39 -2.15 -3.38
C ASP A 136 12.87 -2.56 -4.76
N THR A 137 13.68 -3.29 -5.52
CA THR A 137 13.32 -3.76 -6.86
C THR A 137 13.22 -5.27 -6.86
N ILE A 138 12.05 -5.76 -7.24
CA ILE A 138 11.72 -7.18 -7.22
C ILE A 138 11.46 -7.62 -8.65
N VAL A 139 12.10 -8.73 -9.04
CA VAL A 139 11.81 -9.41 -10.30
C VAL A 139 10.88 -10.58 -9.97
N CYS A 140 9.71 -10.63 -10.61
CA CYS A 140 8.76 -11.72 -10.41
C CYS A 140 9.29 -13.00 -11.08
N GLN A 141 9.65 -13.98 -10.27
CA GLN A 141 10.11 -15.32 -10.67
C GLN A 141 9.03 -16.36 -10.36
N PRO A 142 9.05 -17.53 -11.04
CA PRO A 142 8.07 -18.60 -10.83
C PRO A 142 8.11 -19.21 -9.42
#